data_AF-A0A5M8NYH0-F1
#
_entry.id   AF-A0A5M8NYH0-F1
#
_cell.length_a   1.000
_cell.length_b   1.000
_cell.length_c   1.000
_cell.angle_alpha   90.00
_cell.angle_beta   90.00
_cell.angle_gamma   90.00
#
_symmetry.space_group_name_H-M   'P 1'
#
loop_
_entity.id
_entity.type
_entity.pdbx_description
1 polymer ?
#
loop_
_entity_poly.entity_id
_entity_poly.type
_entity_poly.pdbx_seq_one_letter_code
_entity_poly.pdbx_strand_id
1 'polypeptide(L)'
;EFIKRLENNYCTDLNRYRFDKSQCAQCPFNTNCYSLFPDEKKNGKCLNMNCLTERNRQFLVESCKNIIIEHPDIDICKSTYNSGYEEVYADLSEQGFTVDETSIRSFPDTPKTPVREEFEDDTEYETAKDEYYTEMADFHSNMDNIEQMFSEGKAKRIVTFRDNAPAIGYVYLTANSETTGKAEETAIPVEKLEKQDRRNKEIAVENIVDDTRKYIRETDIPQSDFTEFEDKLLYFVMLEDLKNEHFTLFLENPPNKWHLTEDDRIAIINNLTEEQKTLIRRDFLVKHLSDAFGVSKKSYLMLEFARLHFPETLAETECRYNEIYTKRHERITERLTTLKNEVQEVA
;
A
#
# COMPACT_ATOMS: atom_id res chain seq x y z
N GLU A 1 -27.53 27.10 6.66
CA GLU A 1 -26.43 26.11 6.79
C GLU A 1 -25.74 25.80 5.45
N PHE A 2 -26.49 25.50 4.38
CA PHE A 2 -25.97 25.27 3.03
C PHE A 2 -25.07 26.40 2.49
N ILE A 3 -25.48 27.67 2.60
CA ILE A 3 -24.69 28.83 2.15
C ILE A 3 -23.37 28.94 2.92
N LYS A 4 -23.38 28.74 4.25
CA LYS A 4 -22.15 28.72 5.06
C LYS A 4 -21.21 27.60 4.61
N ARG A 5 -21.71 26.40 4.31
CA ARG A 5 -20.89 25.28 3.80
C ARG A 5 -20.37 25.54 2.38
N LEU A 6 -21.18 26.12 1.50
CA LEU A 6 -20.78 26.51 0.15
C LEU A 6 -19.68 27.58 0.18
N GLU A 7 -19.83 28.59 1.01
CA GLU A 7 -18.78 29.58 1.25
C GLU A 7 -17.55 28.90 1.87
N ASN A 8 -17.68 28.01 2.86
CA ASN A 8 -16.51 27.36 3.48
C ASN A 8 -15.67 26.54 2.50
N ASN A 9 -16.31 25.88 1.53
CA ASN A 9 -15.60 24.99 0.61
C ASN A 9 -15.19 25.65 -0.72
N TYR A 10 -15.80 26.77 -1.10
CA TYR A 10 -15.56 27.43 -2.41
C TYR A 10 -15.25 28.93 -2.30
N CYS A 11 -15.02 29.47 -1.11
CA CYS A 11 -14.69 30.89 -0.96
C CYS A 11 -13.22 31.16 -1.27
N THR A 12 -13.00 32.10 -2.18
CA THR A 12 -11.69 32.66 -2.52
C THR A 12 -11.22 33.77 -1.60
N ASP A 13 -11.95 34.02 -0.50
CA ASP A 13 -11.63 35.08 0.46
C ASP A 13 -10.34 34.76 1.21
N LEU A 14 -9.33 35.60 1.00
CA LEU A 14 -8.01 35.46 1.59
C LEU A 14 -8.04 35.51 3.12
N ASN A 15 -9.06 36.10 3.75
CA ASN A 15 -9.20 36.14 5.21
C ASN A 15 -9.40 34.75 5.84
N ARG A 16 -9.81 33.76 5.06
CA ARG A 16 -10.02 32.38 5.53
C ARG A 16 -8.75 31.52 5.48
N TYR A 17 -7.65 32.07 4.98
CA TYR A 17 -6.38 31.37 4.83
C TYR A 17 -5.33 31.99 5.75
N ARG A 18 -4.41 31.18 6.28
CA ARG A 18 -3.42 31.66 7.27
C ARG A 18 -2.00 31.81 6.72
N PHE A 19 -1.77 31.51 5.45
CA PHE A 19 -0.47 31.76 4.78
C PHE A 19 -0.12 33.26 4.70
N ASP A 20 1.16 33.57 4.45
CA ASP A 20 1.64 34.94 4.30
C ASP A 20 1.07 35.61 3.04
N LYS A 21 0.33 36.71 3.27
CA LYS A 21 -0.38 37.49 2.25
C LYS A 21 0.38 38.73 1.81
N SER A 22 1.61 38.94 2.28
CA SER A 22 2.45 40.10 1.92
C SER A 22 2.50 40.33 0.40
N GLN A 23 2.70 39.25 -0.37
CA GLN A 23 2.73 39.28 -1.83
C GLN A 23 1.35 39.45 -2.49
N CYS A 24 0.26 39.14 -1.78
CA CYS A 24 -1.10 39.30 -2.29
C CYS A 24 -1.54 40.77 -2.37
N ALA A 25 -0.88 41.67 -1.63
CA ALA A 25 -1.19 43.11 -1.61
C ALA A 25 -0.93 43.80 -2.97
N GLN A 26 -0.02 43.26 -3.79
CA GLN A 26 0.34 43.78 -5.11
C GLN A 26 -0.09 42.85 -6.25
N CYS A 27 -0.85 41.79 -5.95
CA CYS A 27 -1.14 40.74 -6.91
C CYS A 27 -2.28 41.15 -7.87
N PRO A 28 -2.10 41.00 -9.20
CA PRO A 28 -3.14 41.32 -10.18
C PRO A 28 -4.33 40.34 -10.13
N PHE A 29 -4.28 39.28 -9.33
CA PHE A 29 -5.41 38.38 -9.12
C PHE A 29 -6.14 38.65 -7.80
N ASN A 30 -5.72 39.62 -7.01
CA ASN A 30 -6.42 40.01 -5.78
C ASN A 30 -7.48 41.08 -6.08
N THR A 31 -8.74 40.81 -5.76
CA THR A 31 -9.84 41.77 -5.97
C THR A 31 -9.68 43.06 -5.18
N ASN A 32 -8.92 43.06 -4.07
CA ASN A 32 -8.67 44.27 -3.29
C ASN A 32 -7.82 45.29 -4.07
N CYS A 33 -6.93 44.82 -4.96
CA CYS A 33 -6.09 45.67 -5.81
C CYS A 33 -6.88 46.44 -6.88
N TYR A 34 -8.15 46.07 -7.11
CA TYR A 34 -9.05 46.73 -8.06
C TYR A 34 -10.24 47.43 -7.38
N SER A 35 -10.33 47.37 -6.04
CA SER A 35 -11.43 48.01 -5.33
C SER A 35 -11.20 49.52 -5.24
N LEU A 36 -12.18 50.30 -5.69
CA LEU A 36 -12.19 51.77 -5.53
C LEU A 36 -12.27 52.19 -4.04
N PHE A 37 -12.79 51.30 -3.20
CA PHE A 37 -12.82 51.44 -1.74
C PHE A 37 -12.24 50.15 -1.15
N PRO A 38 -10.90 50.02 -1.07
CA PRO A 38 -10.29 48.87 -0.43
C PRO A 38 -10.67 48.90 1.05
N ASP A 39 -11.30 47.82 1.51
CA ASP A 39 -11.67 47.67 2.91
C ASP A 39 -10.37 47.31 3.65
N GLU A 40 -9.74 48.26 4.35
CA GLU A 40 -8.42 48.07 5.00
C GLU A 40 -8.41 46.87 5.96
N LYS A 41 -9.58 46.45 6.45
CA LYS A 41 -9.77 45.30 7.33
C LYS A 41 -9.91 43.96 6.60
N LYS A 42 -9.99 43.92 5.27
CA LYS A 42 -10.17 42.68 4.49
C LYS A 42 -9.08 42.51 3.44
N ASN A 43 -8.53 41.29 3.37
CA ASN A 43 -7.44 40.97 2.44
C ASN A 43 -7.89 40.80 0.97
N GLY A 44 -9.19 40.80 0.67
CA GLY A 44 -9.75 40.60 -0.66
C GLY A 44 -9.92 39.12 -1.04
N LYS A 45 -10.28 38.87 -2.31
CA LYS A 45 -10.47 37.53 -2.87
C LYS A 45 -9.41 37.22 -3.92
N CYS A 46 -8.94 35.98 -3.97
CA CYS A 46 -8.03 35.51 -5.02
C CYS A 46 -8.82 34.99 -6.23
N LEU A 47 -8.57 35.54 -7.42
CA LEU A 47 -9.17 35.06 -8.67
C LEU A 47 -8.44 33.85 -9.27
N ASN A 48 -7.25 33.51 -8.77
CA ASN A 48 -6.47 32.35 -9.21
C ASN A 48 -6.58 31.21 -8.18
N MET A 49 -7.49 30.26 -8.46
CA MET A 49 -7.74 29.10 -7.59
C MET A 49 -6.50 28.22 -7.41
N ASN A 50 -5.77 27.94 -8.49
CA ASN A 50 -4.59 27.07 -8.42
C ASN A 50 -3.50 27.68 -7.53
N CYS A 51 -3.28 28.99 -7.65
CA CYS A 51 -2.34 29.69 -6.77
C CYS A 51 -2.79 29.66 -5.30
N LEU A 52 -4.09 29.81 -5.04
CA LEU A 52 -4.64 29.81 -3.69
C LEU A 52 -4.50 28.43 -3.04
N THR A 53 -4.89 27.38 -3.76
CA THR A 53 -4.77 25.99 -3.30
C THR A 53 -3.31 25.62 -3.04
N GLU A 54 -2.41 25.93 -3.97
CA GLU A 54 -0.98 25.60 -3.82
C GLU A 54 -0.34 26.30 -2.63
N ARG A 55 -0.57 27.62 -2.47
CA ARG A 55 -0.04 28.36 -1.32
C ARG A 55 -0.61 27.87 0.01
N ASN A 56 -1.89 27.53 0.03
CA ASN A 56 -2.51 26.96 1.22
C ASN A 56 -1.91 25.58 1.55
N ARG A 57 -1.74 24.72 0.55
CA ARG A 57 -1.13 23.39 0.69
C ARG A 57 0.28 23.49 1.25
N GLN A 58 1.14 24.33 0.65
CA GLN A 58 2.50 24.58 1.14
C GLN A 58 2.51 25.07 2.59
N PHE A 59 1.67 26.05 2.91
CA PHE A 59 1.56 26.59 4.26
C PHE A 59 1.12 25.53 5.29
N LEU A 60 0.16 24.66 4.93
CA LEU A 60 -0.32 23.60 5.82
C LEU A 60 0.75 22.56 6.10
N VAL A 61 1.49 22.14 5.06
CA VAL A 61 2.61 21.21 5.19
C VAL A 61 3.71 21.81 6.07
N GLU A 62 4.14 23.05 5.81
CA GLU A 62 5.18 23.72 6.60
C GLU A 62 4.76 23.95 8.05
N SER A 63 3.53 24.40 8.28
CA SER A 63 3.01 24.63 9.62
C SER A 63 2.87 23.33 10.40
N CYS A 64 2.49 22.24 9.75
CA CYS A 64 2.45 20.91 10.35
C CYS A 64 3.84 20.45 10.78
N LYS A 65 4.86 20.61 9.92
CA LYS A 65 6.25 20.30 10.26
C LYS A 65 6.75 21.08 11.46
N ASN A 66 6.44 22.38 11.53
CA ASN A 66 6.83 23.21 12.67
C ASN A 66 6.24 22.67 13.98
N ILE A 67 4.97 22.26 13.97
CA ILE A 67 4.33 21.65 15.15
C ILE A 67 5.03 20.34 15.54
N ILE A 68 5.41 19.51 14.58
CA ILE A 68 6.12 18.24 14.85
C ILE A 68 7.54 18.50 15.40
N ILE A 69 8.21 19.56 14.94
CA ILE A 69 9.52 19.97 15.48
C ILE A 69 9.38 20.43 16.94
N GLU A 70 8.34 21.20 17.25
CA GLU A 70 8.06 21.67 18.61
C GLU A 70 7.58 20.55 19.53
N HIS A 71 6.86 19.57 18.98
CA HIS A 71 6.26 18.44 19.69
C HIS A 71 6.52 17.12 18.94
N PRO A 72 7.71 16.51 19.11
CA PRO A 72 8.10 15.28 18.39
C PRO A 72 7.27 14.04 18.72
N ASP A 73 6.47 14.10 19.79
CA ASP A 73 5.62 13.03 20.28
C ASP A 73 4.21 13.01 19.64
N ILE A 74 3.87 14.02 18.84
CA ILE A 74 2.57 14.18 18.20
C ILE A 74 2.52 13.45 16.86
N ASP A 75 1.48 12.64 16.66
CA ASP A 75 1.24 11.95 15.39
C ASP A 75 0.37 12.80 14.44
N ILE A 76 0.52 12.57 13.14
CA ILE A 76 -0.36 13.14 12.12
C ILE A 76 -1.51 12.16 11.89
N CYS A 77 -2.75 12.64 12.02
CA CYS A 77 -3.91 11.81 11.69
C CYS A 77 -4.86 12.51 10.74
N LYS A 78 -5.37 11.74 9.77
CA LYS A 78 -6.50 12.12 8.94
C LYS A 78 -7.80 11.64 9.56
N SER A 79 -8.79 12.53 9.59
CA SER A 79 -10.13 12.21 10.08
C SER A 79 -10.87 11.41 9.02
N THR A 80 -11.50 10.31 9.42
CA THR A 80 -12.39 9.49 8.58
C THR A 80 -13.53 10.27 7.93
N TYR A 81 -13.88 11.45 8.45
CA TYR A 81 -15.00 12.27 7.98
C TYR A 81 -14.58 13.57 7.29
N ASN A 82 -13.28 13.89 7.21
CA ASN A 82 -12.80 15.15 6.67
C ASN A 82 -11.97 14.91 5.38
N SER A 83 -12.63 14.97 4.23
CA SER A 83 -12.05 14.68 2.91
C SER A 83 -11.45 15.89 2.18
N GLY A 84 -11.12 16.97 2.88
CA GLY A 84 -10.66 18.23 2.26
C GLY A 84 -9.15 18.40 2.08
N TYR A 85 -8.32 17.52 2.64
CA TYR A 85 -6.87 17.73 2.78
C TYR A 85 -6.03 16.56 2.25
N GLU A 86 -6.56 15.73 1.35
CA GLU A 86 -5.88 14.51 0.89
C GLU A 86 -4.53 14.80 0.23
N GLU A 87 -4.44 15.86 -0.59
CA GLU A 87 -3.18 16.27 -1.21
C GLU A 87 -2.14 16.73 -0.18
N VAL A 88 -2.57 17.33 0.94
CA VAL A 88 -1.67 17.72 2.04
C VAL A 88 -1.14 16.47 2.75
N TYR A 89 -1.99 15.48 3.01
CA TYR A 89 -1.56 14.22 3.60
C TYR A 89 -0.63 13.43 2.67
N ALA A 90 -0.91 13.42 1.36
CA ALA A 90 -0.04 12.82 0.36
C ALA A 90 1.34 13.48 0.35
N ASP A 91 1.41 14.82 0.29
CA ASP A 91 2.68 15.56 0.33
C ASP A 91 3.46 15.27 1.62
N LEU A 92 2.79 15.12 2.76
CA LEU A 92 3.42 14.75 4.04
C LEU A 92 3.95 13.31 4.01
N SER A 93 3.19 12.38 3.45
CA SER A 93 3.62 10.99 3.28
C SER A 93 4.80 10.85 2.33
N GLU A 94 4.82 11.59 1.20
CA GLU A 94 5.97 11.65 0.29
C GLU A 94 7.23 12.17 0.99
N GLN A 95 7.07 13.05 1.96
CA GLN A 95 8.16 13.60 2.77
C GLN A 95 8.54 12.71 3.96
N GLY A 96 7.92 11.53 4.09
CA GLY A 96 8.28 10.50 5.06
C GLY A 96 7.50 10.54 6.37
N PHE A 97 6.48 11.40 6.50
CA PHE A 97 5.63 11.41 7.70
C PHE A 97 4.58 10.30 7.65
N THR A 98 4.39 9.60 8.77
CA THR A 98 3.32 8.61 8.91
C THR A 98 1.99 9.34 9.15
N VAL A 99 0.97 9.00 8.37
CA VAL A 99 -0.38 9.58 8.47
C VAL A 99 -1.37 8.45 8.79
N ASP A 100 -1.91 8.45 10.00
CA ASP A 100 -2.88 7.45 10.45
C ASP A 100 -4.31 7.90 10.17
N GLU A 101 -5.21 6.95 9.87
CA GLU A 101 -6.63 7.23 9.68
C GLU A 101 -7.43 6.79 10.91
N THR A 102 -8.08 7.74 11.59
CA THR A 102 -8.87 7.42 12.79
C THR A 102 -9.96 8.45 13.10
N SER A 103 -10.77 8.16 14.12
CA SER A 103 -11.81 9.06 14.61
C SER A 103 -11.22 10.11 15.55
N ILE A 104 -11.04 11.32 15.01
CA ILE A 104 -10.41 12.45 15.69
C ILE A 104 -11.45 13.24 16.50
N ARG A 105 -11.10 13.63 17.73
CA ARG A 105 -11.88 14.58 18.54
C ARG A 105 -11.17 15.92 18.64
N SER A 106 -11.95 16.99 18.54
CA SER A 106 -11.49 18.35 18.81
C SER A 106 -11.56 18.62 20.31
N PHE A 107 -10.68 19.47 20.81
CA PHE A 107 -10.83 20.03 22.15
C PHE A 107 -12.13 20.84 22.26
N PRO A 108 -12.73 20.94 23.45
CA PRO A 108 -13.85 21.85 23.68
C PRO A 108 -13.47 23.28 23.28
N ASP A 109 -14.39 24.00 22.63
CA ASP A 109 -14.19 25.41 22.35
C ASP A 109 -14.40 26.21 23.64
N THR A 110 -13.57 27.23 23.87
CA THR A 110 -13.75 28.13 25.02
C THR A 110 -15.07 28.89 24.87
N PRO A 111 -15.95 28.89 25.91
CA PRO A 111 -17.19 29.66 25.89
C PRO A 111 -16.92 31.14 25.61
N LYS A 112 -17.80 31.77 24.82
CA LYS A 112 -17.65 33.17 24.45
C LYS A 112 -18.18 34.07 25.56
N THR A 113 -17.35 35.00 26.01
CA THR A 113 -17.78 35.98 26.99
C THR A 113 -18.92 36.84 26.43
N PRO A 114 -20.08 36.92 27.11
CA PRO A 114 -21.20 37.73 26.65
C PRO A 114 -20.85 39.22 26.71
N VAL A 115 -21.10 39.94 25.61
CA VAL A 115 -20.86 41.38 25.50
C VAL A 115 -22.18 42.12 25.68
N ARG A 116 -22.25 43.06 26.64
CA ARG A 116 -23.51 43.78 26.99
C ARG A 116 -24.20 44.40 25.77
N GLU A 117 -23.41 44.88 24.81
CA GLU A 117 -23.84 45.56 23.58
C GLU A 117 -24.60 44.65 22.61
N GLU A 118 -24.52 43.32 22.79
CA GLU A 118 -25.23 42.32 21.96
C GLU A 118 -26.63 41.99 22.48
N PHE A 119 -27.05 42.55 23.64
CA PHE A 119 -28.32 42.24 24.30
C PHE A 119 -29.19 43.49 24.44
N GLU A 120 -30.48 43.36 24.10
CA GLU A 120 -31.43 44.49 24.14
C GLU A 120 -31.88 44.80 25.58
N ASP A 121 -31.92 43.80 26.47
CA ASP A 121 -32.36 43.93 27.85
C ASP A 121 -31.29 43.51 28.88
N ASP A 122 -31.32 44.14 30.06
CA ASP A 122 -30.41 43.83 31.17
C ASP A 122 -30.67 42.42 31.74
N THR A 123 -31.92 41.95 31.70
CA THR A 123 -32.27 40.61 32.22
C THR A 123 -31.76 39.48 31.32
N GLU A 124 -31.78 39.69 30.01
CA GLU A 124 -31.21 38.77 29.02
C GLU A 124 -29.68 38.69 29.16
N TYR A 125 -29.02 39.83 29.40
CA TYR A 125 -27.58 39.88 29.61
C TYR A 125 -27.14 39.14 30.89
N GLU A 126 -27.83 39.33 32.01
CA GLU A 126 -27.49 38.60 33.24
C GLU A 126 -27.77 37.09 33.11
N THR A 127 -28.83 36.70 32.38
CA THR A 127 -29.09 35.29 32.08
C THR A 127 -27.97 34.68 31.22
N ALA A 128 -27.53 35.37 30.16
CA ALA A 128 -26.43 34.93 29.31
C ALA A 128 -25.09 34.84 30.07
N LYS A 129 -24.91 35.66 31.11
CA LYS A 129 -23.74 35.64 31.97
C LYS A 129 -23.76 34.45 32.94
N ASP A 130 -24.91 34.12 33.50
CA ASP A 130 -25.10 32.92 34.32
C ASP A 130 -24.90 31.63 33.49
N GLU A 131 -25.42 31.60 32.25
CA GLU A 131 -25.17 30.53 31.28
C GLU A 131 -23.67 30.43 30.95
N TYR A 132 -22.99 31.54 30.66
CA TYR A 132 -21.55 31.56 30.41
C TYR A 132 -20.73 30.99 31.57
N TYR A 133 -21.05 31.32 32.82
CA TYR A 133 -20.34 30.76 33.97
C TYR A 133 -20.56 29.25 34.12
N THR A 134 -21.77 28.78 33.80
CA THR A 134 -22.09 27.35 33.79
C THR A 134 -21.32 26.64 32.68
N GLU A 135 -21.35 27.16 31.46
CA GLU A 135 -20.59 26.63 30.32
C GLU A 135 -19.07 26.66 30.59
N MET A 136 -18.57 27.67 31.30
CA MET A 136 -17.17 27.77 31.67
C MET A 136 -16.77 26.70 32.70
N ALA A 137 -17.64 26.42 33.68
CA ALA A 137 -17.43 25.35 34.63
C ALA A 137 -17.41 23.97 33.93
N ASP A 138 -18.34 23.74 33.00
CA ASP A 138 -18.38 22.52 32.18
C ASP A 138 -17.15 22.40 31.27
N PHE A 139 -16.68 23.51 30.68
CA PHE A 139 -15.46 23.58 29.88
C PHE A 139 -14.24 23.15 30.69
N HIS A 140 -14.06 23.70 31.89
CA HIS A 140 -12.94 23.34 32.78
C HIS A 140 -13.02 21.86 33.19
N SER A 141 -14.19 21.38 33.61
CA SER A 141 -14.41 19.98 33.96
C SER A 141 -14.08 19.03 32.80
N ASN A 142 -14.52 19.36 31.58
CA ASN A 142 -14.21 18.58 30.39
C ASN A 142 -12.72 18.59 30.06
N MET A 143 -12.05 19.73 30.22
CA MET A 143 -10.61 19.84 29.97
C MET A 143 -9.81 19.02 30.99
N ASP A 144 -10.15 19.09 32.28
CA ASP A 144 -9.51 18.31 33.35
C ASP A 144 -9.68 16.80 33.09
N ASN A 145 -10.86 16.37 32.65
CA ASN A 145 -11.11 14.98 32.27
C ASN A 145 -10.23 14.54 31.08
N ILE A 146 -10.06 15.39 30.06
CA ILE A 146 -9.20 15.09 28.91
C ILE A 146 -7.72 15.03 29.34
N GLU A 147 -7.27 15.94 30.19
CA GLU A 147 -5.91 15.93 30.74
C GLU A 147 -5.64 14.70 31.59
N GLN A 148 -6.60 14.30 32.42
CA GLN A 148 -6.54 13.05 33.16
C GLN A 148 -6.41 11.85 32.21
N MET A 149 -7.18 11.81 31.12
CA MET A 149 -7.07 10.74 30.12
C MET A 149 -5.69 10.68 29.42
N PHE A 150 -5.04 11.82 29.20
CA PHE A 150 -3.65 11.84 28.73
C PHE A 150 -2.69 11.29 29.78
N SER A 151 -2.84 11.70 31.04
CA SER A 151 -2.00 11.23 32.15
C SER A 151 -2.13 9.72 32.39
N GLU A 152 -3.33 9.16 32.17
CA GLU A 152 -3.63 7.74 32.28
C GLU A 152 -3.26 6.94 31.01
N GLY A 153 -2.74 7.59 29.96
CA GLY A 153 -2.39 6.94 28.70
C GLY A 153 -3.58 6.42 27.88
N LYS A 154 -4.79 6.91 28.14
CA LYS A 154 -6.04 6.53 27.44
C LYS A 154 -6.31 7.38 26.21
N ALA A 155 -5.60 8.49 26.04
CA ALA A 155 -5.70 9.37 24.89
C ALA A 155 -4.30 9.83 24.44
N LYS A 156 -4.17 10.21 23.16
CA LYS A 156 -2.95 10.81 22.60
C LYS A 156 -3.29 12.09 21.84
N ARG A 157 -2.41 13.10 21.92
CA ARG A 157 -2.52 14.33 21.13
C ARG A 157 -2.05 14.07 19.70
N ILE A 158 -2.78 14.62 18.75
CA ILE A 158 -2.53 14.45 17.32
C ILE A 158 -2.69 15.78 16.59
N VAL A 159 -2.08 15.90 15.42
CA VAL A 159 -2.29 17.02 14.51
C VAL A 159 -3.17 16.58 13.34
N THR A 160 -4.14 17.41 13.04
CA THR A 160 -5.03 17.28 11.87
C THR A 160 -5.25 18.65 11.23
N PHE A 161 -5.99 18.71 10.13
CA PHE A 161 -6.26 19.97 9.43
C PHE A 161 -7.74 20.36 9.51
N ARG A 162 -8.00 21.61 9.90
CA ARG A 162 -9.34 22.19 9.99
C ARG A 162 -9.29 23.68 9.67
N ASP A 163 -10.30 24.18 8.95
CA ASP A 163 -10.44 25.61 8.62
C ASP A 163 -9.16 26.25 8.04
N ASN A 164 -8.50 25.57 7.09
CA ASN A 164 -7.24 26.00 6.46
C ASN A 164 -6.10 26.30 7.46
N ALA A 165 -6.06 25.56 8.57
CA ALA A 165 -4.98 25.60 9.54
C ALA A 165 -4.70 24.19 10.13
N PRO A 166 -3.49 23.92 10.61
CA PRO A 166 -3.27 22.79 11.49
C PRO A 166 -4.02 23.00 12.81
N ALA A 167 -4.66 21.95 13.28
CA ALA A 167 -5.42 21.90 14.53
C ALA A 167 -4.93 20.72 15.36
N ILE A 168 -4.69 20.96 16.64
CA ILE A 168 -4.36 19.91 17.60
C ILE A 168 -5.67 19.31 18.09
N GLY A 169 -5.79 17.99 17.97
CA GLY A 169 -6.89 17.21 18.48
C GLY A 169 -6.39 16.08 19.35
N TYR A 170 -7.27 15.13 19.63
CA TYR A 170 -6.91 13.94 20.37
C TYR A 170 -7.69 12.71 19.90
N VAL A 171 -7.11 11.55 20.15
CA VAL A 171 -7.67 10.24 19.81
C VAL A 171 -7.69 9.39 21.07
N TYR A 172 -8.75 8.59 21.23
CA TYR A 172 -8.80 7.60 22.29
C TYR A 172 -8.01 6.37 21.88
N LEU A 173 -7.13 5.93 22.78
CA LEU A 173 -6.47 4.65 22.69
C LEU A 173 -7.45 3.64 23.29
N THR A 174 -8.19 2.91 22.45
CA THR A 174 -9.03 1.82 22.95
C THR A 174 -8.13 0.74 23.54
N ALA A 175 -8.47 0.23 24.72
CA ALA A 175 -7.80 -0.92 25.34
C ALA A 175 -7.90 -2.22 24.50
N ASN A 176 -8.54 -2.17 23.32
CA ASN A 176 -8.86 -3.30 22.47
C ASN A 176 -8.11 -3.26 21.11
N SER A 177 -7.00 -2.53 20.98
CA SER A 177 -5.98 -2.96 20.01
C SER A 177 -5.26 -4.18 20.58
N GLU A 178 -5.95 -5.32 20.59
CA GLU A 178 -5.34 -6.63 20.81
C GLU A 178 -4.43 -6.95 19.62
N THR A 179 -3.27 -6.29 19.54
CA THR A 179 -2.07 -7.01 19.12
C THR A 179 -1.58 -7.77 20.33
N THR A 180 -2.05 -9.01 20.42
CA THR A 180 -1.42 -10.14 21.12
C THR A 180 -0.89 -9.87 22.53
N GLY A 181 -1.59 -10.46 23.51
CA GLY A 181 -1.23 -10.49 24.91
C GLY A 181 0.26 -10.61 25.20
N LYS A 182 0.80 -9.53 25.75
CA LYS A 182 1.63 -9.53 26.95
C LYS A 182 1.58 -8.12 27.50
N ALA A 183 1.54 -7.99 28.81
CA ALA A 183 1.80 -6.74 29.48
C ALA A 183 3.12 -6.16 28.94
N GLU A 184 3.06 -5.25 27.97
CA GLU A 184 4.18 -4.36 27.69
C GLU A 184 4.16 -3.32 28.80
N GLU A 185 4.69 -3.75 29.96
CA GLU A 185 5.39 -2.87 30.89
C GLU A 185 6.21 -1.89 30.05
N THR A 186 5.77 -0.63 29.99
CA THR A 186 6.61 0.53 29.68
C THR A 186 7.64 0.29 28.56
N ALA A 187 7.20 -0.09 27.36
CA ALA A 187 8.07 0.03 26.20
C ALA A 187 8.42 1.52 26.06
N ILE A 188 9.70 1.85 26.29
CA ILE A 188 10.23 3.20 26.17
C ILE A 188 9.85 3.71 24.76
N PRO A 189 9.38 4.96 24.58
CA PRO A 189 8.98 5.50 23.28
C PRO A 189 9.95 5.19 22.12
N VAL A 190 11.24 5.06 22.44
CA VAL A 190 12.32 4.66 21.53
C VAL A 190 12.11 3.28 20.91
N GLU A 191 11.75 2.24 21.68
CA GLU A 191 11.60 0.88 21.14
C GLU A 191 10.41 0.77 20.16
N LYS A 192 9.35 1.56 20.40
CA LYS A 192 8.21 1.66 19.48
C LYS A 192 8.64 2.31 18.16
N LEU A 193 9.40 3.41 18.23
CA LEU A 193 9.93 4.09 17.05
C LEU A 193 10.90 3.20 16.26
N GLU A 194 11.75 2.40 16.93
CA GLU A 194 12.64 1.45 16.26
C GLU A 194 11.88 0.31 15.56
N LYS A 195 10.81 -0.21 16.18
CA LYS A 195 9.92 -1.20 15.54
C LYS A 195 9.24 -0.58 14.31
N GLN A 196 8.77 0.67 14.42
CA GLN A 196 8.15 1.40 13.31
C GLN A 196 9.15 1.67 12.18
N ASP A 197 10.37 2.10 12.47
CA ASP A 197 11.43 2.30 11.46
C ASP A 197 11.73 1.01 10.70
N ARG A 198 11.82 -0.13 11.40
CA ARG A 198 11.99 -1.44 10.74
C ARG A 198 10.82 -1.76 9.81
N ARG A 199 9.57 -1.56 10.26
CA ARG A 199 8.40 -1.80 9.43
C ARG A 199 8.32 -0.85 8.23
N ASN A 200 8.70 0.43 8.42
CA ASN A 200 8.73 1.42 7.34
C ASN A 200 9.77 1.04 6.27
N LYS A 201 10.92 0.48 6.67
CA LYS A 201 11.91 -0.06 5.73
C LYS A 201 11.36 -1.25 4.93
N GLU A 202 10.63 -2.16 5.57
CA GLU A 202 9.98 -3.28 4.88
C GLU A 202 8.93 -2.77 3.88
N ILE A 203 8.05 -1.84 4.29
CA ILE A 203 7.02 -1.25 3.41
C ILE A 203 7.67 -0.55 2.20
N ALA A 204 8.79 0.15 2.41
CA ALA A 204 9.52 0.78 1.30
C ALA A 204 10.00 -0.27 0.29
N VAL A 205 10.57 -1.40 0.75
CA VAL A 205 10.99 -2.49 -0.13
C VAL A 205 9.79 -3.14 -0.82
N GLU A 206 8.69 -3.42 -0.10
CA GLU A 206 7.45 -3.97 -0.64
C GLU A 206 6.92 -3.10 -1.80
N ASN A 207 6.80 -1.79 -1.57
CA ASN A 207 6.33 -0.84 -2.59
C ASN A 207 7.27 -0.75 -3.79
N ILE A 208 8.58 -0.71 -3.58
CA ILE A 208 9.58 -0.71 -4.67
C ILE A 208 9.42 -1.99 -5.51
N VAL A 209 9.25 -3.15 -4.87
CA VAL A 209 9.07 -4.43 -5.57
C VAL A 209 7.76 -4.45 -6.36
N ASP A 210 6.67 -3.94 -5.80
CA ASP A 210 5.36 -3.89 -6.46
C ASP A 210 5.36 -2.98 -7.69
N ASP A 211 5.93 -1.77 -7.57
CA ASP A 211 6.10 -0.86 -8.71
C ASP A 211 7.04 -1.44 -9.76
N THR A 212 8.16 -2.02 -9.34
CA THR A 212 9.11 -2.69 -10.25
C THR A 212 8.45 -3.86 -10.99
N ARG A 213 7.62 -4.66 -10.30
CA ARG A 213 6.86 -5.75 -10.91
C ARG A 213 5.91 -5.22 -11.99
N LYS A 214 5.28 -4.06 -11.77
CA LYS A 214 4.43 -3.41 -12.76
C LYS A 214 5.23 -2.99 -13.98
N TYR A 215 6.39 -2.32 -13.80
CA TYR A 215 7.27 -1.93 -14.89
C TYR A 215 7.73 -3.14 -15.73
N ILE A 216 8.15 -4.23 -15.11
CA ILE A 216 8.61 -5.45 -15.80
C ILE A 216 7.47 -6.11 -16.62
N ARG A 217 6.21 -6.02 -16.17
CA ARG A 217 5.07 -6.62 -16.88
C ARG A 217 4.57 -5.76 -18.04
N GLU A 218 4.61 -4.44 -17.88
CA GLU A 218 4.02 -3.49 -18.83
C GLU A 218 5.02 -3.00 -19.89
N THR A 219 6.31 -3.07 -19.60
CA THR A 219 7.37 -2.55 -20.48
C THR A 219 8.03 -3.68 -21.27
N ASP A 220 8.15 -3.52 -22.58
CA ASP A 220 8.95 -4.42 -23.41
C ASP A 220 10.44 -4.27 -23.08
N ILE A 221 11.11 -5.39 -22.80
CA ILE A 221 12.56 -5.41 -22.60
C ILE A 221 13.24 -5.12 -23.95
N PRO A 222 14.19 -4.17 -24.01
CA PRO A 222 14.88 -3.86 -25.26
C PRO A 222 15.58 -5.09 -25.83
N GLN A 223 15.61 -5.22 -27.16
CA GLN A 223 16.37 -6.30 -27.78
C GLN A 223 17.87 -6.11 -27.52
N SER A 224 18.42 -6.90 -26.62
CA SER A 224 19.84 -6.97 -26.30
C SER A 224 20.29 -8.42 -26.17
N ASP A 225 21.60 -8.63 -26.20
CA ASP A 225 22.18 -9.94 -25.91
C ASP A 225 21.90 -10.35 -24.47
N PHE A 226 21.68 -11.65 -24.26
CA PHE A 226 21.44 -12.21 -22.94
C PHE A 226 22.72 -12.17 -22.10
N THR A 227 22.67 -11.45 -20.98
CA THR A 227 23.82 -11.13 -20.15
C THR A 227 24.18 -12.27 -19.19
N GLU A 228 25.41 -12.27 -18.68
CA GLU A 228 25.84 -13.21 -17.62
C GLU A 228 24.98 -13.09 -16.35
N PHE A 229 24.46 -11.89 -16.08
CA PHE A 229 23.57 -11.69 -14.94
C PHE A 229 22.21 -12.36 -15.19
N GLU A 230 21.63 -12.21 -16.37
CA GLU A 230 20.39 -12.90 -16.74
C GLU A 230 20.57 -14.42 -16.76
N ASP A 231 21.74 -14.94 -17.15
CA ASP A 231 22.07 -16.37 -17.04
C ASP A 231 22.04 -16.84 -15.58
N LYS A 232 22.65 -16.07 -14.65
CA LYS A 232 22.56 -16.35 -13.21
C LYS A 232 21.12 -16.30 -12.69
N LEU A 233 20.31 -15.33 -13.14
CA LEU A 233 18.89 -15.24 -12.78
C LEU A 233 18.10 -16.46 -13.29
N LEU A 234 18.37 -16.91 -14.51
CA LEU A 234 17.75 -18.12 -15.07
C LEU A 234 18.07 -19.34 -14.19
N TYR A 235 19.33 -19.52 -13.80
CA TYR A 235 19.70 -20.60 -12.89
C TYR A 235 19.08 -20.48 -11.51
N PHE A 236 18.98 -19.26 -10.98
CA PHE A 236 18.31 -19.02 -9.70
C PHE A 236 16.86 -19.55 -9.71
N VAL A 237 16.13 -19.30 -10.80
CA VAL A 237 14.76 -19.81 -10.98
C VAL A 237 14.77 -21.33 -11.17
N MET A 238 15.63 -21.87 -12.04
CA MET A 238 15.67 -23.31 -12.33
C MET A 238 16.05 -24.17 -11.12
N LEU A 239 16.81 -23.62 -10.15
CA LEU A 239 17.18 -24.31 -8.92
C LEU A 239 15.97 -24.65 -8.02
N GLU A 240 14.82 -24.00 -8.21
CA GLU A 240 13.58 -24.34 -7.50
C GLU A 240 13.08 -25.76 -7.85
N ASP A 241 13.30 -26.18 -9.09
CA ASP A 241 12.90 -27.48 -9.61
C ASP A 241 13.99 -28.56 -9.49
N LEU A 242 15.10 -28.26 -8.81
CA LEU A 242 16.20 -29.20 -8.63
C LEU A 242 15.74 -30.38 -7.78
N LYS A 243 16.05 -31.61 -8.22
CA LYS A 243 15.73 -32.81 -7.44
C LYS A 243 16.53 -32.84 -6.14
N ASN A 244 15.87 -33.22 -5.06
CA ASN A 244 16.49 -33.43 -3.74
C ASN A 244 17.69 -34.37 -3.77
N GLU A 245 17.67 -35.38 -4.64
CA GLU A 245 18.77 -36.32 -4.90
C GLU A 245 20.07 -35.62 -5.32
N HIS A 246 19.97 -34.46 -5.97
CA HIS A 246 21.11 -33.72 -6.48
C HIS A 246 21.64 -32.66 -5.51
N PHE A 247 21.00 -32.41 -4.36
CA PHE A 247 21.43 -31.36 -3.42
C PHE A 247 22.85 -31.57 -2.88
N THR A 248 23.27 -32.83 -2.73
CA THR A 248 24.64 -33.22 -2.32
C THR A 248 25.73 -32.71 -3.27
N LEU A 249 25.38 -32.40 -4.53
CA LEU A 249 26.32 -31.91 -5.54
C LEU A 249 26.52 -30.39 -5.47
N PHE A 250 25.68 -29.68 -4.70
CA PHE A 250 25.69 -28.22 -4.58
C PHE A 250 25.99 -27.75 -3.15
N LEU A 251 25.74 -28.58 -2.15
CA LEU A 251 25.92 -28.27 -0.73
C LEU A 251 26.84 -29.31 -0.07
N GLU A 252 27.88 -28.86 0.63
CA GLU A 252 28.87 -29.75 1.29
C GLU A 252 28.26 -30.63 2.41
N ASN A 253 27.18 -30.16 3.03
CA ASN A 253 26.37 -30.93 3.97
C ASN A 253 24.90 -30.58 3.68
N PRO A 254 24.22 -31.28 2.76
CA PRO A 254 22.81 -30.99 2.54
C PRO A 254 22.06 -31.40 3.82
N PRO A 255 21.46 -30.45 4.56
CA PRO A 255 20.45 -30.83 5.54
C PRO A 255 19.37 -31.66 4.85
N ASN A 256 18.62 -32.47 5.61
CA ASN A 256 17.49 -33.27 5.10
C ASN A 256 16.31 -32.35 4.68
N LYS A 257 16.57 -31.43 3.75
CA LYS A 257 15.71 -30.40 3.22
C LYS A 257 14.96 -30.96 2.02
N TRP A 258 13.67 -30.66 1.96
CA TRP A 258 12.80 -31.04 0.84
C TRP A 258 12.91 -30.06 -0.35
N HIS A 259 13.43 -28.85 -0.11
CA HIS A 259 13.65 -27.81 -1.11
C HIS A 259 14.83 -26.91 -0.71
N LEU A 260 15.40 -26.19 -1.67
CA LEU A 260 16.40 -25.14 -1.42
C LEU A 260 15.71 -23.86 -0.92
N THR A 261 16.33 -23.15 0.01
CA THR A 261 15.89 -21.79 0.38
C THR A 261 16.40 -20.76 -0.63
N GLU A 262 15.87 -19.54 -0.62
CA GLU A 262 16.40 -18.44 -1.42
C GLU A 262 17.88 -18.17 -1.13
N ASP A 263 18.27 -18.19 0.15
CA ASP A 263 19.67 -18.05 0.57
C ASP A 263 20.56 -19.16 0.00
N ASP A 264 20.10 -20.42 0.05
CA ASP A 264 20.83 -21.54 -0.54
C ASP A 264 21.03 -21.32 -2.04
N ARG A 265 19.97 -20.90 -2.76
CA ARG A 265 20.00 -20.63 -4.20
C ARG A 265 20.96 -19.48 -4.55
N ILE A 266 20.94 -18.37 -3.79
CA ILE A 266 21.86 -17.24 -3.98
C ILE A 266 23.33 -17.69 -3.76
N ALA A 267 23.59 -18.52 -2.76
CA ALA A 267 24.93 -19.05 -2.51
C ALA A 267 25.43 -19.93 -3.68
N ILE A 268 24.54 -20.76 -4.24
CA ILE A 268 24.87 -21.69 -5.33
C ILE A 268 25.16 -20.96 -6.65
N ILE A 269 24.31 -20.01 -7.07
CA ILE A 269 24.42 -19.37 -8.41
C ILE A 269 25.75 -18.64 -8.64
N ASN A 270 26.44 -18.25 -7.56
CA ASN A 270 27.72 -17.55 -7.66
C ASN A 270 28.88 -18.46 -8.08
N ASN A 271 28.79 -19.77 -7.85
CA ASN A 271 29.89 -20.72 -8.04
C ASN A 271 29.47 -21.99 -8.83
N LEU A 272 28.66 -21.83 -9.89
CA LEU A 272 28.22 -22.97 -10.71
C LEU A 272 29.28 -23.42 -11.72
N THR A 273 29.61 -24.71 -11.73
CA THR A 273 30.40 -25.35 -12.80
C THR A 273 29.54 -25.69 -14.02
N GLU A 274 30.15 -25.88 -15.19
CA GLU A 274 29.40 -26.25 -16.41
C GLU A 274 28.70 -27.62 -16.32
N GLU A 275 29.25 -28.54 -15.53
CA GLU A 275 28.63 -29.84 -15.25
C GLU A 275 27.36 -29.67 -14.40
N GLN A 276 27.46 -28.86 -13.34
CA GLN A 276 26.33 -28.51 -12.47
C GLN A 276 25.24 -27.76 -13.23
N LYS A 277 25.61 -26.81 -14.08
CA LYS A 277 24.68 -26.10 -14.99
C LYS A 277 23.93 -27.06 -15.90
N THR A 278 24.63 -28.04 -16.45
CA THR A 278 24.02 -29.06 -17.34
C THR A 278 23.04 -29.93 -16.57
N LEU A 279 23.36 -30.29 -15.33
CA LEU A 279 22.47 -31.06 -14.46
C LEU A 279 21.19 -30.28 -14.15
N ILE A 280 21.30 -29.01 -13.73
CA ILE A 280 20.15 -28.13 -13.44
C ILE A 280 19.24 -28.03 -14.67
N ARG A 281 19.82 -27.80 -15.86
CA ARG A 281 19.06 -27.73 -17.12
C ARG A 281 18.27 -29.01 -17.39
N ARG A 282 18.86 -30.19 -17.16
CA ARG A 282 18.21 -31.47 -17.39
C ARG A 282 17.08 -31.72 -16.39
N ASP A 283 17.30 -31.43 -15.12
CA ASP A 283 16.27 -31.59 -14.08
C ASP A 283 15.06 -30.70 -14.34
N PHE A 284 15.30 -29.44 -14.71
CA PHE A 284 14.24 -28.52 -15.09
C PHE A 284 13.43 -29.05 -16.28
N LEU A 285 14.09 -29.53 -17.34
CA LEU A 285 13.42 -30.13 -18.49
C LEU A 285 12.60 -31.36 -18.09
N VAL A 286 13.15 -32.26 -17.26
CA VAL A 286 12.44 -33.46 -16.82
C VAL A 286 11.19 -33.08 -16.01
N LYS A 287 11.31 -32.15 -15.07
CA LYS A 287 10.19 -31.66 -14.27
C LYS A 287 9.06 -31.12 -15.16
N HIS A 288 9.38 -30.23 -16.08
CA HIS A 288 8.40 -29.55 -16.95
C HIS A 288 7.96 -30.35 -18.17
N LEU A 289 8.60 -31.47 -18.52
CA LEU A 289 8.12 -32.38 -19.57
C LEU A 289 7.32 -33.55 -19.00
N SER A 290 7.57 -33.97 -17.76
CA SER A 290 6.97 -35.15 -17.14
C SER A 290 5.45 -35.06 -16.88
N ASP A 291 4.92 -33.84 -16.82
CA ASP A 291 3.49 -33.54 -16.68
C ASP A 291 2.74 -33.54 -18.03
N ALA A 292 3.39 -33.88 -19.14
CA ALA A 292 2.75 -33.98 -20.43
C ALA A 292 1.65 -35.05 -20.44
N PHE A 293 0.46 -34.68 -20.92
CA PHE A 293 -0.70 -35.57 -20.94
C PHE A 293 -1.35 -35.66 -22.33
N GLY A 294 -1.87 -36.84 -22.64
CA GLY A 294 -2.63 -37.09 -23.86
C GLY A 294 -1.85 -36.86 -25.15
N VAL A 295 -2.60 -36.65 -26.25
CA VAL A 295 -2.03 -36.36 -27.57
C VAL A 295 -1.80 -34.85 -27.69
N SER A 296 -0.70 -34.37 -27.12
CA SER A 296 -0.29 -32.96 -27.15
C SER A 296 1.09 -32.79 -27.79
N LYS A 297 1.40 -31.58 -28.27
CA LYS A 297 2.75 -31.23 -28.77
C LYS A 297 3.81 -31.41 -27.68
N LYS A 298 3.45 -31.14 -26.41
CA LYS A 298 4.31 -31.35 -25.25
C LYS A 298 4.64 -32.83 -25.04
N SER A 299 3.65 -33.70 -25.18
CA SER A 299 3.84 -35.16 -25.13
C SER A 299 4.76 -35.64 -26.24
N TYR A 300 4.63 -35.09 -27.45
CA TYR A 300 5.55 -35.40 -28.55
C TYR A 300 7.00 -35.00 -28.21
N LEU A 301 7.22 -33.78 -27.71
CA LEU A 301 8.55 -33.33 -27.28
C LEU A 301 9.12 -34.19 -26.13
N MET A 302 8.28 -34.62 -25.19
CA MET A 302 8.68 -35.56 -24.13
C MET A 302 9.14 -36.91 -24.72
N LEU A 303 8.44 -37.44 -25.72
CA LEU A 303 8.85 -38.68 -26.40
C LEU A 303 10.16 -38.51 -27.17
N GLU A 304 10.37 -37.38 -27.85
CA GLU A 304 11.66 -37.09 -28.51
C GLU A 304 12.81 -36.94 -27.48
N PHE A 305 12.54 -36.31 -26.34
CA PHE A 305 13.51 -36.24 -25.24
C PHE A 305 13.83 -37.64 -24.69
N ALA A 306 12.82 -38.48 -24.49
CA ALA A 306 13.01 -39.86 -24.08
C ALA A 306 13.76 -40.68 -25.15
N ARG A 307 13.56 -40.41 -26.44
CA ARG A 307 14.29 -41.06 -27.53
C ARG A 307 15.78 -40.72 -27.51
N LEU A 308 16.13 -39.49 -27.14
CA LEU A 308 17.52 -39.05 -27.03
C LEU A 308 18.25 -39.71 -25.84
N HIS A 309 17.59 -39.84 -24.70
CA HIS A 309 18.22 -40.29 -23.46
C HIS A 309 17.99 -41.77 -23.12
N PHE A 310 16.87 -42.34 -23.56
CA PHE A 310 16.41 -43.70 -23.25
C PHE A 310 15.77 -44.38 -24.47
N PRO A 311 16.50 -44.54 -25.60
CA PRO A 311 15.91 -45.03 -26.86
C PRO A 311 15.34 -46.44 -26.75
N GLU A 312 16.01 -47.34 -26.03
CA GLU A 312 15.60 -48.75 -25.91
C GLU A 312 14.29 -48.89 -25.12
N THR A 313 14.19 -48.25 -23.95
CA THR A 313 12.99 -48.33 -23.10
C THR A 313 11.77 -47.66 -23.74
N LEU A 314 11.99 -46.59 -24.51
CA LEU A 314 10.95 -45.97 -25.32
C LEU A 314 10.47 -46.92 -26.42
N ALA A 315 11.38 -47.53 -27.18
CA ALA A 315 11.04 -48.45 -28.26
C ALA A 315 10.24 -49.66 -27.77
N GLU A 316 10.61 -50.23 -26.62
CA GLU A 316 9.86 -51.31 -25.96
C GLU A 316 8.43 -50.86 -25.60
N THR A 317 8.29 -49.65 -25.07
CA THR A 317 7.00 -49.08 -24.68
C THR A 317 6.11 -48.81 -25.89
N GLU A 318 6.66 -48.20 -26.95
CA GLU A 318 5.97 -47.94 -28.21
C GLU A 318 5.51 -49.26 -28.86
N CYS A 319 6.39 -50.26 -28.93
CA CYS A 319 6.06 -51.58 -29.48
C CYS A 319 4.88 -52.22 -28.73
N ARG A 320 4.94 -52.28 -27.39
CA ARG A 320 3.89 -52.85 -26.55
C ARG A 320 2.53 -52.19 -26.81
N TYR A 321 2.46 -50.86 -26.87
CA TYR A 321 1.18 -50.17 -27.06
C TYR A 321 0.70 -50.19 -28.52
N ASN A 322 1.61 -50.19 -29.49
CA ASN A 322 1.26 -50.36 -30.92
C ASN A 322 0.71 -51.75 -31.21
N GLU A 323 1.23 -52.80 -30.58
CA GLU A 323 0.67 -54.15 -30.67
C GLU A 323 -0.75 -54.21 -30.09
N ILE A 324 -0.97 -53.60 -28.91
CA ILE A 324 -2.30 -53.51 -28.30
C ILE A 324 -3.27 -52.75 -29.21
N TYR A 325 -2.82 -51.63 -29.80
CA TYR A 325 -3.60 -50.86 -30.75
C TYR A 325 -3.99 -51.69 -31.98
N THR A 326 -3.03 -52.40 -32.58
CA THR A 326 -3.24 -53.21 -33.78
C THR A 326 -4.33 -54.28 -33.55
N LYS A 327 -4.23 -55.03 -32.44
CA LYS A 327 -5.25 -56.03 -32.05
C LYS A 327 -6.63 -55.41 -31.83
N ARG A 328 -6.70 -54.19 -31.27
CA ARG A 328 -7.97 -53.46 -31.08
C ARG A 328 -8.53 -52.97 -32.41
N HIS A 329 -7.66 -52.48 -33.30
CA HIS A 329 -8.03 -51.98 -34.62
C HIS A 329 -8.64 -53.10 -35.47
N GLU A 330 -8.01 -54.28 -35.52
CA GLU A 330 -8.51 -55.46 -36.23
C GLU A 330 -9.95 -55.81 -35.80
N ARG A 331 -10.20 -55.94 -34.50
CA ARG A 331 -11.55 -56.23 -33.97
C ARG A 331 -12.59 -55.17 -34.34
N ILE A 332 -12.19 -53.90 -34.33
CA ILE A 332 -13.06 -52.79 -34.73
C ILE A 332 -13.36 -52.88 -36.22
N THR A 333 -12.36 -53.16 -37.05
CA THR A 333 -12.54 -53.30 -38.51
C THR A 333 -13.45 -54.48 -38.86
N GLU A 334 -13.27 -55.65 -38.24
CA GLU A 334 -14.16 -56.80 -38.41
C GLU A 334 -15.60 -56.44 -38.07
N ARG A 335 -15.82 -55.82 -36.91
CA ARG A 335 -17.17 -55.42 -36.46
C ARG A 335 -17.79 -54.34 -37.36
N LEU A 336 -16.98 -53.43 -37.90
CA LEU A 336 -17.46 -52.43 -38.87
C LEU A 336 -17.87 -53.09 -40.19
N THR A 337 -17.13 -54.11 -40.65
CA THR A 337 -17.48 -54.84 -41.88
C THR A 337 -18.78 -55.62 -41.72
N THR A 338 -18.99 -56.32 -40.60
CA THR A 338 -20.24 -57.05 -40.36
C THR A 338 -21.44 -56.12 -40.32
N LEU A 339 -21.36 -55.01 -39.57
CA LEU A 339 -22.44 -54.03 -39.48
C LEU A 339 -22.74 -53.35 -40.83
N LYS A 340 -21.72 -53.08 -41.65
CA LYS A 340 -21.93 -52.51 -42.99
C LYS A 340 -22.63 -53.49 -43.94
N ASN A 341 -22.28 -54.78 -43.87
CA ASN A 341 -22.93 -55.81 -44.69
C ASN A 341 -24.40 -56.01 -44.27
N GLU A 342 -24.70 -56.01 -42.98
CA GLU A 342 -26.08 -56.08 -42.46
C GLU A 342 -26.93 -54.88 -42.93
N VAL A 343 -26.35 -53.68 -42.98
CA VAL A 343 -27.06 -52.48 -43.50
C VAL A 343 -27.29 -52.56 -45.02
N GLN A 344 -26.39 -53.21 -45.77
CA GLN A 344 -26.55 -53.41 -47.22
C GLN A 344 -27.52 -54.53 -47.59
N GLU A 345 -27.75 -55.52 -46.73
CA GLU A 345 -28.75 -56.59 -46.96
C GLU A 345 -30.19 -56.16 -46.63
N VAL A 346 -30.36 -55.06 -45.88
CA VAL A 346 -31.66 -54.52 -45.47
C VAL A 346 -32.12 -53.35 -46.36
N ALA A 347 -31.24 -52.80 -47.19
CA ALA A 347 -31.53 -51.78 -48.21
C ALA A 347 -31.70 -52.42 -49.59
#